data_AF-A0A1H9FLW2-F1
#
_entry.id   AF-A0A1H9FLW2-F1
#
_cell.length_a   1.000
_cell.length_b   1.000
_cell.length_c   1.000
_cell.angle_alpha   90.00
_cell.angle_beta   90.00
_cell.angle_gamma   90.00
#
_symmetry.space_group_name_H-M   'P 1'
#
loop_
_entity.id
_entity.type
_entity.pdbx_description
1 polymer ?
#
loop_
_entity_poly.entity_id
_entity_poly.type
_entity_poly.pdbx_seq_one_letter_code
_entity_poly.pdbx_strand_id
1 'polypeptide(L)'
;MTGGDVVALSGRMSREEFDRALVAIAGYGSDDDVEFGPAQLRALLDEEVIIMAGGLQVRDTETGVRVGPGCCAGLESWRDWARLLDGEVPWLGHSPSPGVEFAAGVVRVRPDEERSDDLACEIADLAGHLERVRQDLTGFLDLVRRWTPHGLGEVLAARFDEDFVITAPL
;
A
#
# COMPACT_ATOMS: atom_id res chain seq x y z
N MET A 1 11.93 5.22 -11.28
CA MET A 1 12.62 5.43 -9.99
C MET A 1 13.22 4.09 -9.56
N THR A 2 14.55 4.02 -9.48
CA THR A 2 15.29 2.81 -9.06
C THR A 2 15.79 3.01 -7.63
N GLY A 3 15.29 2.21 -6.68
CA GLY A 3 15.95 1.98 -5.39
C GLY A 3 15.61 2.94 -4.24
N GLY A 4 14.33 3.21 -3.98
CA GLY A 4 13.93 3.62 -2.63
C GLY A 4 13.79 2.38 -1.74
N ASP A 5 14.21 2.48 -0.48
CA ASP A 5 13.97 1.42 0.52
C ASP A 5 12.46 1.27 0.74
N VAL A 6 11.88 0.20 0.20
CA VAL A 6 10.46 -0.13 0.37
C VAL A 6 10.25 -0.67 1.78
N VAL A 7 9.29 -0.10 2.49
CA VAL A 7 8.85 -0.60 3.80
C VAL A 7 7.56 -1.39 3.63
N ALA A 8 7.57 -2.66 4.02
CA ALA A 8 6.36 -3.47 4.03
C ALA A 8 5.53 -3.16 5.29
N LEU A 9 4.32 -2.63 5.11
CA LEU A 9 3.44 -2.31 6.22
C LEU A 9 2.82 -3.59 6.79
N SER A 10 3.12 -3.88 8.06
CA SER A 10 2.56 -5.02 8.77
C SER A 10 2.67 -4.83 10.28
N GLY A 11 1.97 -5.65 11.06
CA GLY A 11 2.18 -5.72 12.52
C GLY A 11 3.55 -6.24 12.97
N ARG A 12 4.44 -6.60 12.03
CA ARG A 12 5.78 -7.14 12.28
C ARG A 12 6.90 -6.13 12.06
N MET A 13 6.57 -4.88 11.73
CA MET A 13 7.56 -3.83 11.52
C MET A 13 8.38 -3.59 12.79
N SER A 14 9.67 -3.31 12.61
CA SER A 14 10.52 -2.74 13.65
C SER A 14 10.13 -1.28 13.92
N ARG A 15 10.62 -0.74 15.06
CA ARG A 15 10.41 0.67 15.40
C ARG A 15 10.95 1.61 14.32
N GLU A 16 12.11 1.30 13.77
CA GLU A 16 12.76 2.10 12.72
C GLU A 16 11.95 2.09 11.42
N GLU A 17 11.43 0.92 11.00
CA GLU A 17 10.54 0.82 9.84
C GLU A 17 9.24 1.58 10.03
N PHE A 18 8.67 1.52 11.24
CA PHE A 18 7.47 2.27 11.58
C PHE A 18 7.70 3.78 11.52
N ASP A 19 8.76 4.28 12.17
CA ASP A 19 9.06 5.71 12.17
C ASP A 19 9.33 6.20 10.74
N ARG A 20 10.02 5.40 9.91
CA ARG A 20 10.24 5.71 8.48
C ARG A 20 8.94 5.76 7.68
N ALA A 21 8.04 4.79 7.87
CA ALA A 21 6.75 4.78 7.21
C ALA A 21 5.92 6.01 7.60
N LEU A 22 5.90 6.34 8.90
CA LEU A 22 5.12 7.47 9.40
C LEU A 22 5.65 8.82 8.88
N VAL A 23 6.98 8.97 8.78
CA VAL A 23 7.61 10.14 8.13
C VAL A 23 7.21 10.22 6.66
N ALA A 24 7.26 9.11 5.93
CA ALA A 24 6.91 9.09 4.50
C ALA A 24 5.45 9.45 4.24
N ILE A 25 4.53 9.00 5.09
CA ILE A 25 3.09 9.35 5.02
C ILE A 25 2.89 10.83 5.33
N ALA A 26 3.47 11.30 6.43
CA ALA A 26 3.27 12.66 6.89
C ALA A 26 3.94 13.71 5.99
N GLY A 27 4.98 13.34 5.25
CA GLY A 27 5.65 14.18 4.26
C GLY A 27 5.12 14.04 2.83
N TYR A 28 4.06 13.26 2.60
CA TYR A 28 3.50 13.11 1.27
C TYR A 28 2.91 14.44 0.78
N GLY A 29 3.41 14.95 -0.35
CA GLY A 29 2.95 16.21 -0.95
C GLY A 29 3.48 17.49 -0.30
N SER A 30 4.33 17.40 0.73
CA SER A 30 5.00 18.57 1.30
C SER A 30 6.31 18.87 0.57
N ASP A 31 6.41 20.06 -0.04
CA ASP A 31 7.64 20.56 -0.67
C ASP A 31 8.70 21.05 0.35
N ASP A 32 8.33 21.13 1.63
CA ASP A 32 9.18 21.65 2.70
C ASP A 32 9.89 20.52 3.46
N ASP A 33 11.18 20.70 3.76
CA ASP A 33 11.97 19.89 4.71
C ASP A 33 11.50 20.16 6.16
N VAL A 34 10.22 19.95 6.45
CA VAL A 34 9.66 20.13 7.80
C VAL A 34 10.15 18.99 8.67
N GLU A 35 10.69 19.33 9.84
CA GLU A 35 11.05 18.33 10.85
C GLU A 35 9.81 17.54 11.27
N PHE A 36 9.87 16.21 11.12
CA PHE A 36 8.80 15.32 11.52
C PHE A 36 8.50 15.50 13.02
N GLY A 37 7.24 15.81 13.34
CA GLY A 37 6.86 16.11 14.70
C GLY A 37 5.35 16.24 14.90
N PRO A 38 4.91 16.69 16.08
CA PRO A 38 3.49 16.73 16.45
C PRO A 38 2.67 17.73 15.63
N ALA A 39 3.30 18.71 14.98
CA ALA A 39 2.61 19.61 14.05
C ALA A 39 2.27 18.89 12.75
N GLN A 40 3.22 18.14 12.18
CA GLN A 40 3.01 17.37 10.96
C GLN A 40 1.94 16.28 11.13
N LEU A 41 1.98 15.57 12.27
CA LEU A 41 0.95 14.57 12.58
C LEU A 41 -0.44 15.16 12.76
N ARG A 42 -0.55 16.42 13.21
CA ARG A 42 -1.85 17.10 13.29
C ARG A 42 -2.31 17.59 11.93
N ALA A 43 -1.41 18.17 11.12
CA ALA A 43 -1.72 18.55 9.75
C ALA A 43 -2.23 17.35 8.94
N LEU A 44 -1.60 16.18 9.11
CA LEU A 44 -2.06 14.93 8.50
C LEU A 44 -3.50 14.55 8.90
N LEU A 45 -3.93 14.86 10.13
CA LEU A 45 -5.31 14.61 10.58
C LEU A 45 -6.31 15.62 10.00
N ASP A 46 -5.83 16.79 9.56
CA ASP A 46 -6.65 17.86 8.97
C ASP A 46 -6.83 17.69 7.46
N GLU A 47 -6.10 16.77 6.82
CA GLU A 47 -6.26 16.43 5.40
C GLU A 47 -7.64 15.84 5.11
N GLU A 48 -8.20 16.15 3.94
CA GLU A 48 -9.51 15.62 3.51
C GLU A 48 -9.46 14.10 3.32
N VAL A 49 -8.38 13.60 2.72
CA VAL A 49 -8.06 12.17 2.59
C VAL A 49 -6.55 12.02 2.70
N ILE A 50 -6.10 11.12 3.56
CA ILE A 50 -4.68 10.79 3.65
C ILE A 50 -4.29 9.94 2.44
N ILE A 51 -3.26 10.38 1.72
CA ILE A 51 -2.69 9.64 0.58
C ILE A 51 -1.36 9.00 0.99
N MET A 52 -1.14 7.75 0.59
CA MET A 52 0.10 7.05 0.87
C MET A 52 0.63 6.36 -0.37
N ALA A 53 1.69 6.92 -0.98
CA ALA A 53 2.41 6.21 -2.03
C ALA A 53 2.97 4.87 -1.52
N GLY A 54 2.89 3.83 -2.34
CA GLY A 54 3.48 2.52 -2.03
C GLY A 54 2.60 1.32 -2.41
N GLY A 55 1.28 1.48 -2.45
CA GLY A 55 0.30 0.55 -3.02
C GLY A 55 0.50 -0.93 -2.68
N LEU A 56 -0.01 -1.82 -3.54
CA LEU A 56 0.27 -3.26 -3.46
C LEU A 56 1.42 -3.64 -4.40
N GLN A 57 2.34 -4.45 -3.87
CA GLN A 57 3.40 -5.09 -4.65
C GLN A 57 3.15 -6.59 -4.72
N VAL A 58 3.12 -7.12 -5.95
CA VAL A 58 3.11 -8.55 -6.19
C VAL A 58 4.55 -9.03 -6.29
N ARG A 59 4.86 -10.13 -5.61
CA ARG A 59 6.16 -10.78 -5.68
C ARG A 59 5.96 -12.26 -5.96
N ASP A 60 6.53 -12.72 -7.06
CA ASP A 60 6.75 -14.14 -7.28
C ASP A 60 7.92 -14.60 -6.40
N THR A 61 7.64 -15.54 -5.50
CA THR A 61 8.64 -16.07 -4.56
C THR A 61 9.57 -17.11 -5.17
N GLU A 62 9.18 -17.74 -6.28
CA GLU A 62 9.98 -18.74 -6.98
C GLU A 62 10.98 -18.06 -7.91
N THR A 63 10.52 -17.11 -8.74
CA THR A 63 11.37 -16.43 -9.72
C THR A 63 12.02 -15.15 -9.17
N GLY A 64 11.46 -14.59 -8.10
CA GLY A 64 11.89 -13.31 -7.52
C GLY A 64 11.38 -12.08 -8.27
N VAL A 65 10.57 -12.25 -9.32
CA VAL A 65 9.94 -11.15 -10.07
C VAL A 65 9.06 -10.32 -9.14
N ARG A 66 9.09 -9.00 -9.33
CA ARG A 66 8.29 -8.03 -8.57
C ARG A 66 7.53 -7.11 -9.50
N VAL A 67 6.25 -6.95 -9.23
CA VAL A 67 5.38 -5.96 -9.88
C VAL A 67 4.93 -5.00 -8.79
N GLY A 68 5.48 -3.78 -8.82
CA GLY A 68 5.05 -2.70 -7.94
C GLY A 68 3.80 -2.00 -8.46
N PRO A 69 3.19 -1.12 -7.65
CA PRO A 69 2.12 -0.27 -8.14
C PRO A 69 2.66 0.73 -9.16
N GLY A 70 1.78 1.18 -10.05
CA GLY A 70 2.04 2.37 -10.85
C GLY A 70 2.06 3.63 -10.00
N CYS A 71 2.58 4.73 -10.55
CA CYS A 71 2.48 6.01 -9.85
C CYS A 71 1.00 6.41 -9.70
N CYS A 72 0.69 7.06 -8.57
CA CYS A 72 -0.67 7.46 -8.17
C CYS A 72 -1.63 6.31 -7.79
N ALA A 73 -1.18 5.05 -7.79
CA ALA A 73 -1.89 3.96 -7.12
C ALA A 73 -1.26 3.72 -5.75
N GLY A 74 -1.68 4.51 -4.76
CA GLY A 74 -1.21 4.40 -3.39
C GLY A 74 -1.93 3.32 -2.59
N LEU A 75 -1.65 3.29 -1.29
CA LEU A 75 -2.29 2.36 -0.37
C LEU A 75 -3.79 2.63 -0.31
N GLU A 76 -4.26 3.87 -0.48
CA GLU A 76 -5.68 4.21 -0.52
C GLU A 76 -6.48 3.41 -1.56
N SER A 77 -5.83 2.93 -2.63
CA SER A 77 -6.44 2.13 -3.70
C SER A 77 -6.25 0.61 -3.52
N TRP A 78 -5.70 0.13 -2.39
CA TRP A 78 -5.40 -1.29 -2.21
C TRP A 78 -6.64 -2.20 -2.40
N ARG A 79 -7.81 -1.70 -2.00
CA ARG A 79 -9.09 -2.40 -2.14
C ARG A 79 -9.57 -2.54 -3.56
N ASP A 80 -9.14 -1.68 -4.48
CA ASP A 80 -9.57 -1.77 -5.87
C ASP A 80 -9.11 -3.07 -6.53
N TRP A 81 -8.09 -3.74 -5.98
CA TRP A 81 -7.70 -5.09 -6.38
C TRP A 81 -8.81 -6.14 -6.20
N ALA A 82 -9.80 -5.90 -5.32
CA ALA A 82 -10.95 -6.80 -5.19
C ALA A 82 -11.79 -6.88 -6.48
N ARG A 83 -11.78 -5.82 -7.32
CA ARG A 83 -12.48 -5.81 -8.62
C ARG A 83 -11.98 -6.89 -9.58
N LEU A 84 -10.73 -7.31 -9.42
CA LEU A 84 -10.14 -8.41 -10.20
C LEU A 84 -10.85 -9.75 -9.92
N LEU A 85 -11.46 -9.93 -8.74
CA LEU A 85 -12.25 -11.12 -8.41
C LEU A 85 -13.51 -11.22 -9.29
N ASP A 86 -14.03 -10.06 -9.72
CA ASP A 86 -15.19 -9.95 -10.61
C ASP A 86 -14.81 -9.90 -12.10
N GLY A 87 -13.51 -10.00 -12.41
CA GLY A 87 -13.00 -9.91 -13.78
C GLY A 87 -12.85 -8.47 -14.31
N GLU A 88 -12.89 -7.48 -13.42
CA GLU A 88 -12.71 -6.07 -13.76
C GLU A 88 -11.28 -5.61 -13.45
N VAL A 89 -10.66 -4.89 -14.38
CA VAL A 89 -9.30 -4.36 -14.20
C VAL A 89 -9.39 -2.96 -13.56
N PRO A 90 -8.97 -2.78 -12.30
CA PRO A 90 -8.91 -1.46 -11.69
C PRO A 90 -7.77 -0.65 -12.32
N TRP A 91 -7.80 0.67 -12.10
CA TRP A 91 -6.66 1.50 -12.47
C TRP A 91 -5.50 1.24 -11.50
N LEU A 92 -4.38 0.75 -12.02
CA LEU A 92 -3.20 0.37 -11.23
C LEU A 92 -2.09 1.44 -11.26
N GLY A 93 -2.44 2.67 -11.64
CA GLY A 93 -1.53 3.81 -11.75
C GLY A 93 -1.07 4.09 -13.18
N HIS A 94 -0.31 5.18 -13.35
CA HIS A 94 0.22 5.57 -14.67
C HIS A 94 1.52 4.85 -15.01
N SER A 95 2.69 5.33 -14.55
CA SER A 95 3.98 4.75 -14.95
C SER A 95 4.78 4.29 -13.72
N PRO A 96 5.21 3.02 -13.63
CA PRO A 96 4.90 1.94 -14.59
C PRO A 96 3.39 1.69 -14.69
N SER A 97 2.89 1.19 -15.84
CA SER A 97 1.47 0.88 -16.09
C SER A 97 1.23 -0.62 -15.88
N PRO A 98 0.94 -1.17 -14.69
CA PRO A 98 0.88 -2.62 -14.53
C PRO A 98 -0.24 -3.22 -15.39
N GLY A 99 0.13 -4.14 -16.27
CA GLY A 99 -0.82 -4.86 -17.13
C GLY A 99 -1.46 -6.02 -16.39
N VAL A 100 -2.76 -6.27 -16.63
CA VAL A 100 -3.51 -7.36 -16.01
C VAL A 100 -4.18 -8.21 -17.08
N GLU A 101 -4.06 -9.53 -16.93
CA GLU A 101 -4.72 -10.52 -17.76
C GLU A 101 -5.34 -11.62 -16.90
N PHE A 102 -6.51 -12.10 -17.32
CA PHE A 102 -7.18 -13.24 -16.70
C PHE A 102 -6.88 -14.50 -17.51
N ALA A 103 -6.23 -15.49 -16.88
CA ALA A 103 -5.83 -16.73 -17.54
C ALA A 103 -6.21 -17.93 -16.67
N ALA A 104 -7.02 -18.86 -17.19
CA ALA A 104 -7.28 -20.17 -16.57
C ALA A 104 -7.57 -20.16 -15.05
N GLY A 105 -8.26 -19.15 -14.54
CA GLY A 105 -8.61 -19.03 -13.11
C GLY A 105 -7.54 -18.38 -12.22
N VAL A 106 -6.48 -17.81 -12.81
CA VAL A 106 -5.49 -16.96 -12.13
C VAL A 106 -5.48 -15.55 -12.73
N VAL A 107 -4.99 -14.59 -11.93
CA VAL A 107 -4.72 -13.23 -12.39
C VAL A 107 -3.24 -13.11 -12.69
N ARG A 108 -2.89 -12.78 -13.94
CA ARG A 108 -1.52 -12.52 -14.37
C ARG A 108 -1.27 -11.01 -14.37
N VAL A 109 -0.23 -10.57 -13.69
CA VAL A 109 0.12 -9.14 -13.58
C VAL A 109 1.52 -8.92 -14.13
N ARG A 110 1.68 -7.93 -15.02
CA ARG A 110 2.95 -7.54 -15.65
C ARG A 110 3.42 -6.19 -15.09
N PRO A 111 4.74 -5.96 -14.91
CA PRO A 111 5.27 -4.71 -14.36
C PRO A 111 4.85 -3.49 -15.16
N ASP A 112 4.74 -3.64 -16.48
CA ASP A 112 4.31 -2.60 -17.40
C ASP A 112 3.59 -3.27 -18.57
N GLU A 113 2.51 -2.67 -19.08
CA GLU A 113 1.69 -3.21 -20.17
C GLU A 113 2.49 -3.42 -21.46
N GLU A 114 3.54 -2.63 -21.67
CA GLU A 114 4.41 -2.71 -22.85
C GLU A 114 5.55 -3.76 -22.70
N ARG A 115 5.72 -4.37 -21.53
CA ARG A 115 6.81 -5.35 -21.25
C ARG A 115 6.44 -6.77 -21.69
N SER A 116 7.49 -7.55 -22.03
CA SER A 116 7.40 -8.99 -22.35
C SER A 116 6.73 -9.80 -21.24
N ASP A 117 6.04 -10.87 -21.64
CA ASP A 117 5.37 -11.85 -20.77
C ASP A 117 6.32 -12.56 -19.79
N ASP A 118 7.62 -12.56 -20.08
CA ASP A 118 8.66 -13.21 -19.28
C ASP A 118 8.85 -12.60 -17.88
N LEU A 119 8.24 -11.44 -17.62
CA LEU A 119 8.32 -10.71 -16.34
C LEU A 119 6.99 -10.62 -15.62
N ALA A 120 6.06 -11.54 -15.87
CA ALA A 120 4.76 -11.56 -15.18
C ALA A 120 4.79 -12.32 -13.85
N CYS A 121 3.91 -11.93 -12.94
CA CYS A 121 3.55 -12.70 -11.75
C CYS A 121 2.16 -13.31 -11.93
N GLU A 122 1.99 -14.58 -11.57
CA GLU A 122 0.68 -15.23 -11.51
C GLU A 122 0.19 -15.26 -10.07
N ILE A 123 -1.04 -14.78 -9.86
CA ILE A 123 -1.68 -14.74 -8.56
C ILE A 123 -2.79 -15.79 -8.56
N ALA A 124 -2.47 -16.94 -7.97
CA ALA A 124 -3.48 -17.89 -7.53
C ALA A 124 -4.08 -17.41 -6.19
N ASP A 125 -5.37 -17.68 -5.96
CA ASP A 125 -6.06 -17.33 -4.70
C ASP A 125 -5.95 -15.83 -4.34
N LEU A 126 -6.32 -14.95 -5.28
CA LEU A 126 -6.29 -13.51 -5.05
C LEU A 126 -7.06 -13.10 -3.77
N ALA A 127 -8.21 -13.72 -3.51
CA ALA A 127 -9.01 -13.45 -2.32
C ALA A 127 -8.21 -13.73 -1.02
N GLY A 128 -7.54 -14.88 -0.94
CA GLY A 128 -6.69 -15.20 0.21
C GLY A 128 -5.45 -14.31 0.34
N HIS A 129 -4.96 -13.73 -0.75
CA HIS A 129 -3.90 -12.71 -0.71
C HIS A 129 -4.41 -11.35 -0.21
N LEU A 130 -5.58 -10.90 -0.66
CA LEU A 130 -6.18 -9.65 -0.19
C LEU A 130 -6.54 -9.71 1.29
N GLU A 131 -7.02 -10.86 1.78
CA GLU A 131 -7.28 -11.04 3.21
C GLU A 131 -5.98 -10.99 4.04
N ARG A 132 -4.87 -11.52 3.51
CA ARG A 132 -3.54 -11.37 4.15
C ARG A 132 -3.06 -9.93 4.17
N VAL A 133 -3.27 -9.17 3.09
CA VAL A 133 -2.99 -7.72 3.06
C VAL A 133 -3.80 -7.00 4.14
N ARG A 134 -5.11 -7.28 4.25
CA ARG A 134 -5.98 -6.70 5.28
C ARG A 134 -5.47 -6.98 6.69
N GLN A 135 -5.00 -8.21 6.94
CA GLN A 135 -4.43 -8.61 8.23
C GLN A 135 -3.11 -7.88 8.54
N ASP A 136 -2.21 -7.77 7.55
CA ASP A 136 -0.97 -7.01 7.70
C ASP A 136 -1.27 -5.53 8.00
N LEU A 137 -2.19 -4.90 7.26
CA LEU A 137 -2.61 -3.51 7.49
C LEU A 137 -3.30 -3.32 8.86
N THR A 138 -4.11 -4.28 9.30
CA THR A 138 -4.70 -4.26 10.64
C THR A 138 -3.60 -4.29 11.72
N GLY A 139 -2.59 -5.14 11.53
CA GLY A 139 -1.43 -5.18 12.41
C GLY A 139 -0.63 -3.88 12.40
N PHE A 140 -0.53 -3.20 11.25
CA PHE A 140 0.07 -1.88 11.15
C PHE A 140 -0.73 -0.84 11.96
N LEU A 141 -2.07 -0.85 11.91
CA LEU A 141 -2.89 0.03 12.75
C LEU A 141 -2.62 -0.16 14.26
N ASP A 142 -2.40 -1.40 14.69
CA ASP A 142 -2.02 -1.67 16.10
C ASP A 142 -0.63 -1.12 16.46
N LEU A 143 0.28 -1.01 15.50
CA LEU A 143 1.54 -0.29 15.69
C LEU A 143 1.31 1.23 15.74
N VAL A 144 0.45 1.78 14.87
CA VAL A 144 0.09 3.20 14.91
C VAL A 144 -0.47 3.59 16.28
N ARG A 145 -1.40 2.81 16.83
CA ARG A 145 -1.96 3.05 18.18
C ARG A 145 -0.89 3.10 19.27
N ARG A 146 0.07 2.17 19.22
CA ARG A 146 1.07 1.99 20.28
C ARG A 146 2.27 2.90 20.17
N TRP A 147 2.73 3.19 18.95
CA TRP A 147 4.05 3.77 18.72
C TRP A 147 4.00 5.23 18.26
N THR A 148 2.84 5.70 17.78
CA THR A 148 2.67 7.12 17.46
C THR A 148 2.87 7.97 18.71
N PRO A 149 3.78 8.96 18.68
CA PRO A 149 4.08 9.78 19.85
C PRO A 149 2.96 10.78 20.16
N HIS A 150 3.11 11.51 21.27
CA HIS A 150 2.26 12.66 21.65
C HIS A 150 0.79 12.33 21.92
N GLY A 151 0.45 11.06 22.15
CA GLY A 151 -0.92 10.62 22.46
C GLY A 151 -1.86 10.65 21.24
N LEU A 152 -1.32 10.74 20.02
CA LEU A 152 -2.11 10.80 18.79
C LEU A 152 -2.41 9.42 18.18
N GLY A 153 -1.93 8.33 18.78
CA GLY A 153 -2.02 6.99 18.20
C GLY A 153 -3.44 6.50 17.90
N GLU A 154 -4.39 6.71 18.83
CA GLU A 154 -5.77 6.26 18.61
C GLU A 154 -6.47 7.06 17.51
N VAL A 155 -6.35 8.39 17.53
CA VAL A 155 -6.98 9.24 16.51
C VAL A 155 -6.38 9.01 15.13
N LEU A 156 -5.06 8.81 15.05
CA LEU A 156 -4.39 8.55 13.78
C LEU A 156 -4.71 7.15 13.22
N ALA A 157 -4.78 6.13 14.08
CA ALA A 157 -5.19 4.80 13.65
C ALA A 157 -6.63 4.77 13.16
N ALA A 158 -7.54 5.50 13.83
CA ALA A 158 -8.92 5.63 13.36
C ALA A 158 -9.00 6.36 12.02
N ARG A 159 -8.21 7.43 11.82
CA ARG A 159 -8.15 8.17 10.56
C ARG A 159 -7.61 7.31 9.41
N PHE A 160 -6.53 6.56 9.63
CA PHE A 160 -6.03 5.61 8.62
C PHE A 160 -7.03 4.50 8.31
N ASP A 161 -7.75 4.01 9.32
CA ASP A 161 -8.79 3.00 9.09
C ASP A 161 -9.96 3.56 8.28
N GLU A 162 -10.34 4.81 8.51
CA GLU A 162 -11.37 5.51 7.73
C GLU A 162 -10.95 5.70 6.28
N ASP A 163 -9.79 6.30 6.03
CA ASP A 163 -9.35 6.68 4.67
C ASP A 163 -8.93 5.48 3.83
N PHE A 164 -8.29 4.47 4.45
CA PHE A 164 -7.86 3.25 3.75
C PHE A 164 -8.85 2.10 3.93
N VAL A 165 -9.95 2.33 4.67
CA VAL A 165 -11.07 1.43 4.95
C VAL A 165 -10.65 0.12 5.68
N ILE A 166 -9.44 -0.01 6.23
CA ILE A 166 -8.72 -1.29 6.52
C ILE A 166 -9.56 -2.39 7.19
N THR A 167 -10.29 -2.10 8.26
CA THR A 167 -10.96 -3.11 9.08
C THR A 167 -12.27 -3.63 8.48
N ALA A 168 -12.86 -2.92 7.52
CA ALA A 168 -14.07 -3.36 6.84
C ALA A 168 -13.84 -4.68 6.09
N PRO A 169 -14.85 -5.57 6.03
CA PRO A 169 -14.80 -6.77 5.19
C PRO A 169 -14.44 -6.45 3.73
N LEU A 170 -13.75 -7.40 3.08
CA LEU A 170 -13.49 -7.40 1.65
C LEU A 170 -14.73 -7.79 0.86
#